data_AF-A0A851JWB7-F1
#
_entry.id   AF-A0A851JWB7-F1
#
_cell.length_a   1.000
_cell.length_b   1.000
_cell.length_c   1.000
_cell.angle_alpha   90.00
_cell.angle_beta   90.00
_cell.angle_gamma   90.00
#
_symmetry.space_group_name_H-M   'P 1'
#
loop_
_entity.id
_entity.type
_entity.pdbx_description
1 polymer ?
#
loop_
_entity_poly.entity_id
_entity_poly.type
_entity_poly.pdbx_seq_one_letter_code
_entity_poly.pdbx_strand_id
1 'polypeptide(L)'
;TGSAGMDLATSITIKLLDSSVHLQPTGIFGPPGPQKSALLIGRPSTSLSGVFFLPGVLYSDSVEEIKIMAWTPFPPCTVPQGTRTAQLIPFSHDLSPTEGEHKERVEGLGSTGTPQILWVQEISDKRPTCKCTLSLQGQQIMLTGILDTGANETAIS
;
A
#
# COMPACT_ATOMS: atom_id res chain seq x y z
N THR A 1 -29.53 -1.74 -14.45
CA THR A 1 -28.18 -1.16 -14.28
C THR A 1 -27.99 -0.85 -12.81
N GLY A 2 -27.12 -1.57 -12.12
CA GLY A 2 -26.86 -1.36 -10.70
C GLY A 2 -25.38 -1.57 -10.42
N SER A 3 -24.58 -0.53 -10.56
CA SER A 3 -23.21 -0.56 -10.06
C SER A 3 -23.25 -0.17 -8.59
N ALA A 4 -22.81 -1.07 -7.72
CA ALA A 4 -22.73 -0.81 -6.28
C ALA A 4 -21.63 0.20 -5.93
N GLY A 5 -20.67 0.44 -6.84
CA GLY A 5 -19.52 1.32 -6.62
C GLY A 5 -19.43 2.51 -7.57
N MET A 6 -18.69 3.53 -7.14
CA MET A 6 -18.32 4.71 -7.90
C MET A 6 -16.90 4.54 -8.47
N ASP A 7 -16.74 4.73 -9.78
CA ASP A 7 -15.44 4.65 -10.45
C ASP A 7 -14.51 5.78 -10.01
N LEU A 8 -13.25 5.43 -9.72
CA LEU A 8 -12.17 6.35 -9.41
C LEU A 8 -11.19 6.41 -10.58
N ALA A 9 -11.02 7.60 -11.15
CA ALA A 9 -10.07 7.86 -12.23
C ALA A 9 -8.77 8.48 -11.70
N THR A 10 -7.65 8.17 -12.34
CA THR A 10 -6.36 8.76 -11.98
C THR A 10 -6.33 10.25 -12.34
N SER A 11 -5.89 11.10 -11.40
CA SER A 11 -5.71 12.54 -11.68
C SER A 11 -4.43 12.85 -12.44
N ILE A 12 -3.47 11.92 -12.42
CA ILE A 12 -2.17 12.01 -13.10
C ILE A 12 -1.82 10.70 -13.80
N THR A 13 -0.85 10.75 -14.72
CA THR A 13 -0.25 9.54 -15.29
C THR A 13 0.63 8.86 -14.24
N ILE A 14 0.31 7.61 -13.90
CA ILE A 14 1.07 6.80 -12.93
C ILE A 14 2.18 6.07 -13.68
N LYS A 15 3.40 6.11 -13.12
CA LYS A 15 4.54 5.32 -13.60
C LYS A 15 5.00 4.40 -12.48
N LEU A 16 4.90 3.10 -12.68
CA LEU A 16 5.45 2.09 -11.77
C LEU A 16 6.75 1.59 -12.38
N LEU A 17 7.87 1.95 -11.76
CA LEU A 17 9.22 1.64 -12.26
C LEU A 17 9.84 0.42 -11.59
N ASP A 18 9.24 -0.03 -10.49
CA ASP A 18 9.66 -1.17 -9.69
C ASP A 18 8.42 -1.93 -9.18
N SER A 19 8.66 -3.04 -8.48
CA SER A 19 7.62 -3.89 -7.91
C SER A 19 7.23 -3.49 -6.47
N SER A 20 7.54 -2.26 -6.05
CA SER A 20 7.10 -1.72 -4.76
C SER A 20 5.68 -1.17 -4.87
N VAL A 21 5.01 -0.97 -3.73
CA VAL A 21 3.71 -0.30 -3.69
C VAL A 21 3.94 1.21 -3.72
N HIS A 22 3.27 1.89 -4.65
CA HIS A 22 3.35 3.33 -4.81
C HIS A 22 2.02 3.99 -4.45
N LEU A 23 2.06 4.96 -3.54
CA LEU A 23 0.88 5.74 -3.17
C LEU A 23 0.67 6.87 -4.19
N GLN A 24 -0.49 6.91 -4.83
CA GLN A 24 -0.79 7.86 -5.90
C GLN A 24 -1.92 8.80 -5.48
N PRO A 25 -1.77 10.12 -5.70
CA PRO A 25 -2.83 11.09 -5.43
C PRO A 25 -3.99 10.92 -6.42
N THR A 26 -5.18 11.33 -6.01
CA THR A 26 -6.38 11.33 -6.86
C THR A 26 -6.97 12.72 -7.05
N GLY A 27 -6.51 13.72 -6.30
CA GLY A 27 -7.06 15.06 -6.26
C GLY A 27 -8.46 15.17 -5.63
N ILE A 28 -8.99 14.07 -5.09
CA ILE A 28 -10.31 14.01 -4.45
C ILE A 28 -10.11 13.98 -2.94
N PHE A 29 -10.84 14.83 -2.22
CA PHE A 29 -10.72 15.00 -0.77
C PHE A 29 -12.01 14.60 -0.06
N GLY A 30 -11.84 14.18 1.19
CA GLY A 30 -12.97 13.91 2.08
C GLY A 30 -13.63 12.55 1.82
N PRO A 31 -14.69 12.25 2.57
CA PRO A 31 -15.35 10.96 2.48
C PRO A 31 -16.11 10.81 1.16
N PRO A 32 -16.31 9.57 0.69
CA PRO A 32 -17.06 9.28 -0.54
C PRO A 32 -18.54 9.68 -0.50
N GLY A 33 -19.05 10.06 0.67
CA GLY A 33 -20.37 10.65 0.87
C GLY A 33 -20.68 10.90 2.35
N PRO A 34 -21.80 11.58 2.67
CA PRO A 34 -22.18 11.88 4.05
C PRO A 34 -22.33 10.60 4.88
N GLN A 35 -21.64 10.53 6.02
CA GLN A 35 -21.71 9.43 7.00
C GLN A 35 -21.43 8.02 6.44
N LYS A 36 -20.69 7.91 5.33
CA LYS A 36 -20.35 6.61 4.72
C LYS A 36 -18.84 6.42 4.64
N SER A 37 -18.39 5.29 5.17
CA SER A 37 -17.08 4.75 4.84
C SER A 37 -17.17 4.04 3.49
N ALA A 38 -16.04 3.82 2.83
CA ALA A 38 -16.01 3.02 1.61
C ALA A 38 -14.80 2.10 1.53
N LEU A 39 -15.02 0.98 0.86
CA LEU A 39 -13.96 0.10 0.43
C LEU A 39 -13.47 0.58 -0.94
N LEU A 40 -12.21 0.99 -0.99
CA LEU A 40 -11.48 1.20 -2.23
C LEU A 40 -10.98 -0.15 -2.72
N ILE A 41 -11.28 -0.51 -3.97
CA ILE A 41 -10.81 -1.75 -4.58
C ILE A 41 -10.44 -1.51 -6.05
N GLY A 42 -9.36 -2.15 -6.52
CA GLY A 42 -8.98 -2.13 -7.93
C GLY A 42 -10.05 -2.72 -8.84
N ARG A 43 -10.15 -2.16 -10.06
CA ARG A 43 -11.08 -2.69 -11.06
C ARG A 43 -10.52 -3.99 -11.67
N PRO A 44 -11.40 -4.95 -12.01
CA PRO A 44 -10.95 -6.16 -12.72
C PRO A 44 -10.18 -5.86 -14.01
N SER A 45 -10.57 -4.81 -14.74
CA SER A 45 -9.93 -4.40 -15.99
C SER A 45 -8.46 -3.99 -15.81
N THR A 46 -8.11 -3.33 -14.71
CA THR A 46 -6.70 -2.98 -14.45
C THR A 46 -5.91 -4.19 -13.99
N SER A 47 -6.50 -5.03 -13.13
CA SER A 47 -5.85 -6.25 -12.65
C SER A 47 -5.53 -7.21 -13.80
N LEU A 48 -6.45 -7.36 -14.77
CA LEU A 48 -6.21 -8.13 -16.00
C LEU A 48 -5.09 -7.56 -16.86
N SER A 49 -4.81 -6.26 -16.76
CA SER A 49 -3.70 -5.60 -17.45
C SER A 49 -2.38 -5.68 -16.66
N GLY A 50 -2.34 -6.45 -15.55
CA GLY A 50 -1.15 -6.61 -14.72
C GLY A 50 -0.88 -5.45 -13.76
N VAL A 51 -1.84 -4.55 -13.55
CA VAL A 51 -1.73 -3.43 -12.60
C VAL A 51 -2.77 -3.60 -11.49
N PHE A 52 -2.29 -3.67 -10.27
CA PHE A 52 -3.11 -3.90 -9.09
C PHE A 52 -3.25 -2.60 -8.30
N PHE A 53 -4.48 -2.26 -7.97
CA PHE A 53 -4.78 -1.21 -7.00
C PHE A 53 -5.22 -1.91 -5.71
N LEU A 54 -4.38 -1.80 -4.68
CA LEU A 54 -4.56 -2.55 -3.44
C LEU A 54 -5.79 -2.04 -2.68
N PRO A 55 -6.54 -2.93 -2.03
CA PRO A 55 -7.69 -2.54 -1.25
C PRO A 55 -7.33 -1.58 -0.12
N GLY A 56 -8.26 -0.68 0.20
CA GLY A 56 -8.12 0.25 1.32
C GLY A 56 -9.47 0.65 1.88
N VAL A 57 -9.52 1.03 3.16
CA VAL A 57 -10.73 1.57 3.79
C VAL A 57 -10.60 3.08 3.86
N LEU A 58 -11.60 3.79 3.32
CA LEU A 58 -11.79 5.22 3.51
C LEU A 58 -12.84 5.43 4.59
N TYR A 59 -12.52 6.24 5.59
CA TYR A 59 -13.40 6.50 6.72
C TYR A 59 -14.24 7.75 6.49
N SER A 60 -15.48 7.75 6.98
CA SER A 60 -16.44 8.84 6.79
C SER A 60 -16.05 10.17 7.44
N ASP A 61 -15.13 10.13 8.41
CA ASP A 61 -14.61 11.27 9.17
C ASP A 61 -13.25 11.75 8.66
N SER A 62 -12.73 11.16 7.57
CA SER A 62 -11.45 11.54 6.98
C SER A 62 -11.59 12.79 6.12
N VAL A 63 -10.72 13.78 6.35
CA VAL A 63 -10.60 15.00 5.53
C VAL A 63 -9.41 14.95 4.57
N GLU A 64 -8.62 13.88 4.61
CA GLU A 64 -7.44 13.73 3.75
C GLU A 64 -7.82 13.51 2.28
N GLU A 65 -6.82 13.69 1.43
CA GLU A 65 -6.90 13.27 0.03
C GLU A 65 -7.06 11.75 -0.05
N ILE A 66 -8.01 11.28 -0.85
CA ILE A 66 -8.10 9.87 -1.24
C ILE A 66 -6.86 9.53 -2.05
N LYS A 67 -6.05 8.61 -1.55
CA LYS A 67 -4.89 8.09 -2.27
C LYS A 67 -5.15 6.65 -2.69
N ILE A 68 -4.54 6.21 -3.80
CA ILE A 68 -4.63 4.83 -4.27
C ILE A 68 -3.26 4.17 -4.15
N MET A 69 -3.21 2.95 -3.64
CA MET A 69 -1.99 2.14 -3.59
C MET A 69 -1.87 1.34 -4.88
N ALA A 70 -0.92 1.68 -5.73
CA ALA A 70 -0.70 1.04 -7.03
C ALA A 70 0.52 0.11 -6.98
N TRP A 71 0.41 -1.06 -7.58
CA TRP A 71 1.46 -2.07 -7.62
C TRP A 71 1.42 -2.85 -8.93
N THR A 72 2.57 -3.29 -9.43
CA THR A 72 2.65 -4.25 -10.53
C THR A 72 3.78 -5.25 -10.29
N PRO A 73 3.57 -6.54 -10.59
CA PRO A 73 4.64 -7.51 -10.62
C PRO A 73 5.55 -7.38 -11.85
N PHE A 74 5.15 -6.61 -12.88
CA PHE A 74 5.86 -6.52 -14.17
C PHE A 74 6.21 -5.07 -14.55
N PRO A 75 7.11 -4.38 -13.81
CA PRO A 75 7.57 -3.06 -14.19
C PRO A 75 8.50 -3.10 -15.43
N PRO A 76 8.63 -1.99 -16.18
CA PRO A 76 7.93 -0.73 -16.00
C PRO A 76 6.51 -0.76 -16.59
N CYS A 77 5.55 -0.16 -15.90
CA CYS A 77 4.21 0.06 -16.46
C CYS A 77 3.76 1.51 -16.30
N THR A 78 2.96 1.99 -17.25
CA THR A 78 2.37 3.32 -17.21
C THR A 78 0.85 3.22 -17.27
N VAL A 79 0.16 3.92 -16.36
CA VAL A 79 -1.29 4.07 -16.40
C VAL A 79 -1.61 5.51 -16.80
N PRO A 80 -2.23 5.74 -17.97
CA PRO A 80 -2.58 7.08 -18.41
C PRO A 80 -3.48 7.82 -17.42
N GLN A 81 -3.33 9.14 -17.34
CA GLN A 81 -4.28 10.01 -16.64
C GLN A 81 -5.72 9.78 -17.13
N GLY A 82 -6.69 9.87 -16.22
CA GLY A 82 -8.11 9.68 -16.52
C GLY A 82 -8.53 8.21 -16.66
N THR A 83 -7.60 7.26 -16.53
CA THR A 83 -7.93 5.83 -16.52
C THR A 83 -8.75 5.52 -15.28
N ARG A 84 -9.88 4.84 -15.44
CA ARG A 84 -10.70 4.34 -14.34
C ARG A 84 -10.03 3.11 -13.74
N THR A 85 -9.38 3.27 -12.61
CA THR A 85 -8.45 2.28 -12.05
C THR A 85 -8.99 1.52 -10.86
N ALA A 86 -9.73 2.22 -10.01
CA ALA A 86 -10.34 1.66 -8.81
C ALA A 86 -11.82 2.02 -8.75
N GLN A 87 -12.52 1.45 -7.78
CA GLN A 87 -13.89 1.81 -7.45
C GLN A 87 -14.03 1.93 -5.93
N LEU A 88 -14.93 2.82 -5.51
CA LEU A 88 -15.32 3.00 -4.12
C LEU A 88 -16.66 2.31 -3.90
N ILE A 89 -16.71 1.36 -2.97
CA ILE A 89 -17.92 0.66 -2.56
C ILE A 89 -18.32 1.20 -1.19
N PRO A 90 -19.33 2.09 -1.12
CA PRO A 90 -19.75 2.67 0.15
C PRO A 90 -20.43 1.62 1.01
N PHE A 91 -20.15 1.66 2.31
CA PHE A 91 -20.82 0.83 3.31
C PHE A 91 -21.18 1.67 4.54
N SER A 92 -22.33 1.36 5.13
CA SER A 92 -22.69 1.87 6.44
C SER A 92 -21.99 1.03 7.50
N HIS A 93 -21.55 1.67 8.57
CA HIS A 93 -21.05 1.02 9.76
C HIS A 93 -21.82 1.60 10.93
N ASP A 94 -22.40 0.74 11.77
CA ASP A 94 -23.15 1.15 12.95
C ASP A 94 -22.18 1.57 14.05
N LEU A 95 -21.57 2.75 13.89
CA LEU A 95 -20.98 3.46 15.01
C LEU A 95 -22.07 4.38 15.53
N SER A 96 -22.78 3.95 16.57
CA SER A 96 -23.52 4.90 17.41
C SER A 96 -22.54 6.02 17.78
N PRO A 97 -22.81 7.29 17.45
CA PRO A 97 -21.91 8.36 17.83
C PRO A 97 -21.83 8.36 19.35
N THR A 98 -20.69 7.97 19.90
CA THR A 98 -20.42 8.20 21.31
C THR A 98 -20.46 9.72 21.47
N GLU A 99 -21.39 10.23 22.28
CA GLU A 99 -21.49 11.66 22.55
C GLU A 99 -20.16 12.14 23.14
N GLY A 100 -19.33 12.77 22.30
CA GLY A 100 -18.01 13.27 22.70
C GLY A 100 -17.03 13.30 21.54
N GLU A 101 -16.81 14.50 21.00
CA GLU A 101 -15.73 14.87 20.08
C GLU A 101 -15.69 14.13 18.73
N HIS A 102 -16.44 14.66 17.75
CA HIS A 102 -16.25 14.38 16.33
C HIS A 102 -14.92 15.02 15.87
N LYS A 103 -13.78 14.45 16.26
CA LYS A 103 -12.47 14.88 15.77
C LYS A 103 -12.29 14.38 14.35
N GLU A 104 -12.10 15.30 13.42
CA GLU A 104 -11.76 14.97 12.03
C GLU A 104 -10.51 14.10 11.99
N ARG A 105 -10.58 13.02 11.22
CA ARG A 105 -9.45 12.11 11.05
C ARG A 105 -8.54 12.64 9.95
N VAL A 106 -7.30 12.97 10.34
CA VAL A 106 -6.23 13.37 9.41
C VAL A 106 -5.30 12.18 9.15
N GLU A 107 -5.89 10.98 9.00
CA GLU A 107 -5.14 9.75 8.71
C GLU A 107 -5.73 9.10 7.45
N GLY A 108 -4.89 8.94 6.44
CA GLY A 108 -5.22 8.30 5.17
C GLY A 108 -4.55 6.94 4.97
N LEU A 109 -4.67 6.40 3.77
CA LEU A 109 -4.04 5.12 3.43
C LEU A 109 -2.51 5.23 3.52
N GLY A 110 -1.91 4.39 4.37
CA GLY A 110 -0.47 4.36 4.63
C GLY A 110 0.00 5.30 5.74
N SER A 111 -0.89 6.00 6.46
CA SER A 111 -0.51 6.84 7.61
C SER A 111 -0.32 6.07 8.92
N THR A 112 -0.73 4.80 8.96
CA THR A 112 -0.71 3.96 10.17
C THR A 112 0.68 3.39 10.45
N GLY A 113 1.58 4.23 10.97
CA GLY A 113 2.86 3.83 11.57
C GLY A 113 3.82 3.02 10.68
N THR A 114 4.97 2.67 11.23
CA THR A 114 5.93 1.78 10.53
C THR A 114 5.44 0.34 10.66
N PRO A 115 5.18 -0.38 9.55
CA PRO A 115 4.72 -1.77 9.62
C PRO A 115 5.78 -2.65 10.28
N GLN A 116 5.40 -3.41 11.31
CA GLN A 116 6.27 -4.42 11.95
C GLN A 116 6.18 -5.76 11.19
N ILE A 117 6.48 -5.73 9.89
CA ILE A 117 6.50 -6.93 9.04
C ILE A 117 7.95 -7.37 8.89
N LEU A 118 8.29 -8.51 9.48
CA LEU A 118 9.61 -9.14 9.34
C LEU A 118 9.51 -10.26 8.30
N TRP A 119 10.21 -10.08 7.17
CA TRP A 119 10.30 -11.12 6.15
C TRP A 119 11.30 -12.19 6.60
N VAL A 120 10.89 -13.46 6.57
CA VAL A 120 11.78 -14.60 6.81
C VAL A 120 12.55 -14.88 5.52
N GLN A 121 13.87 -14.99 5.61
CA GLN A 121 14.69 -15.41 4.48
C GLN A 121 14.55 -16.92 4.28
N GLU A 122 14.36 -17.36 3.03
CA GLU A 122 14.32 -18.78 2.67
C GLU A 122 15.62 -19.47 3.12
N ILE A 123 15.48 -20.48 3.98
CA ILE A 123 16.59 -21.34 4.40
C ILE A 123 16.83 -22.33 3.25
N SER A 124 17.73 -21.96 2.34
CA SER A 124 18.26 -22.88 1.34
C SER A 124 19.41 -23.71 1.90
N ASP A 125 19.90 -24.72 1.17
CA ASP A 125 21.15 -25.42 1.49
C ASP A 125 22.38 -24.49 1.53
N LYS A 126 22.24 -23.25 1.04
CA LYS A 126 23.27 -22.20 1.13
C LYS A 126 23.12 -21.44 2.45
N ARG A 127 24.25 -21.24 3.13
CA ARG A 127 24.37 -20.46 4.37
C ARG A 127 23.72 -19.07 4.18
N PRO A 128 22.82 -18.62 5.09
CA PRO A 128 22.17 -17.33 4.98
C PRO A 128 23.19 -16.23 5.27
N THR A 129 23.77 -15.65 4.22
CA THR A 129 24.77 -14.57 4.35
C THR A 129 24.23 -13.25 3.83
N CYS A 130 24.45 -12.17 4.57
CA CYS A 130 24.12 -10.80 4.19
C CYS A 130 25.40 -10.01 3.87
N LYS A 131 25.34 -9.11 2.88
CA LYS A 131 26.40 -8.14 2.62
C LYS A 131 26.04 -6.81 3.28
N CYS A 132 26.93 -6.29 4.10
CA CYS A 132 26.77 -5.00 4.78
C CYS A 132 27.90 -4.08 4.35
N THR A 133 27.56 -2.84 3.97
CA THR A 133 28.56 -1.82 3.64
C THR A 133 28.71 -0.89 4.83
N LEU A 134 29.86 -0.95 5.50
CA LEU A 134 30.21 -0.01 6.55
C LEU A 134 30.86 1.21 5.92
N SER A 135 30.30 2.39 6.21
CA SER A 135 30.80 3.67 5.70
C SER A 135 31.29 4.52 6.87
N LEU A 136 32.57 4.92 6.86
CA LEU A 136 33.13 5.86 7.83
C LEU A 136 34.05 6.85 7.11
N GLN A 137 33.79 8.16 7.28
CA GLN A 137 34.60 9.24 6.73
C GLN A 137 34.90 9.12 5.22
N GLY A 138 33.91 8.66 4.44
CA GLY A 138 34.05 8.51 2.99
C GLY A 138 34.76 7.23 2.53
N GLN A 139 35.31 6.43 3.45
CA GLN A 139 35.70 5.06 3.15
C GLN A 139 34.51 4.11 3.32
N GLN A 140 34.41 3.15 2.40
CA GLN A 140 33.43 2.08 2.46
C GLN A 140 34.15 0.73 2.46
N ILE A 141 33.74 -0.16 3.36
CA ILE A 141 34.14 -1.57 3.34
C ILE A 141 32.89 -2.45 3.26
N MET A 142 32.95 -3.46 2.42
CA MET A 142 31.88 -4.44 2.27
C MET A 142 32.22 -5.67 3.10
N LEU A 143 31.41 -5.94 4.11
CA LEU A 143 31.48 -7.14 4.94
C LEU A 143 30.44 -8.14 4.47
N THR A 144 30.77 -9.43 4.57
CA THR A 144 29.79 -10.51 4.40
C THR A 144 29.64 -11.22 5.74
N GLY A 145 28.45 -11.14 6.33
CA GLY A 145 28.10 -11.76 7.61
C GLY A 145 27.04 -12.84 7.44
N ILE A 146 26.84 -13.65 8.47
CA ILE A 146 25.71 -14.60 8.52
C ILE A 146 24.52 -13.84 9.07
N LEU A 147 23.35 -14.04 8.46
CA LEU A 147 22.11 -13.49 8.96
C LEU A 147 21.57 -14.43 10.04
N ASP A 148 21.50 -13.94 11.27
CA ASP A 148 20.75 -14.61 12.32
C ASP A 148 19.26 -14.47 11.99
N THR A 149 18.60 -15.59 11.69
CA THR A 149 17.17 -15.62 11.37
C THR A 149 16.30 -15.70 12.62
N GLY A 150 16.89 -15.76 13.83
CA GLY A 150 16.17 -15.95 15.09
C GLY A 150 15.50 -17.33 15.21
N ALA A 151 15.73 -18.21 14.24
CA ALA A 151 15.30 -19.60 14.29
C ALA A 151 16.35 -20.39 15.08
N ASN A 152 15.93 -21.08 16.14
CA ASN A 152 16.76 -22.02 16.87
C ASN A 152 16.94 -23.31 16.05
N GLU A 153 17.59 -23.22 14.89
CA GLU A 153 17.95 -24.40 14.11
C GLU A 153 19.46 -24.64 14.19
N THR A 154 19.82 -25.72 14.89
CA THR A 154 21.18 -26.21 14.97
C THR A 154 21.53 -26.90 13.65
N ALA A 155 22.21 -26.20 12.74
CA ALA A 155 22.85 -26.82 11.60
C ALA A 155 24.12 -27.55 12.07
N ILE A 156 24.09 -28.89 12.08
CA ILE A 156 25.28 -29.72 12.31
C ILE A 156 25.88 -30.03 10.94
N SER A 157 27.15 -29.64 10.74
CA SER A 157 28.00 -30.09 9.63
C SER A 157 29.08 -31.02 10.14
#